data_AF-A0A6C0BBT6-F1
#
_entry.id   AF-A0A6C0BBT6-F1
#
_cell.length_a   1.000
_cell.length_b   1.000
_cell.length_c   1.000
_cell.angle_alpha   90.00
_cell.angle_beta   90.00
_cell.angle_gamma   90.00
#
_symmetry.space_group_name_H-M   'P 1'
#
loop_
_entity.id
_entity.type
_entity.pdbx_description
1 polymer ?
#
loop_
_entity_poly.entity_id
_entity_poly.type
_entity_poly.pdbx_seq_one_letter_code
_entity_poly.pdbx_strand_id
1 'polypeptide(L)'
;MSIVKVKLIKEKNNGMLVKDILEKHHISQYMYYKLINDKKSGGGKKQVATKKKSNEKEQPVEKKSITKTAIVQNMSTVNNKKQEPIARKYRNLFMELANHAENPDLFIKATETITDDKEPPYITFDDIKHTLPYVPGENIITPNTHRGQRKLFLSELEFLTLWCKNNKINAQRDSDKLPYVVYVGAAPNNKMFLLHKLFPHFTFILIDPAPFDINVNGISHRKQPFKEIIHLKTNNDNRIPYFGNSDYNPNYIKTITSNKTAKIFIIEDFMTTALGKILKQLGDILFISDIRTTINDRAPSNLDIVWNNAQQYNWIKSMNPLLWMVKFRTAFFDDNNLKNDSYNAISENEIVQNDFNEAITNGIDFIADYKKKKFVFFDGIMYLQCFPRYKSTETRLVSDKMEIREYDMNDYESKLYYYNTIKRGYQLHENNNAGVVEGFDYCNCCAKENYLWTDYLKVNTIGGSIDSNFGRKSIDALINALTFSTRQTFLKDGHGFFTKLNEDFLKYVYSKRNINEKEKDTRLYKENARKLMIGKIKNNNKHHNNGKWQHNNGNAHHKK
;
A
#
# COMPACT_ATOMS: atom_id res chain seq x y z
N MET A 1 6.56 -36.07 34.95
CA MET A 1 5.44 -35.71 35.84
C MET A 1 5.32 -34.18 35.77
N SER A 2 4.26 -33.53 35.34
CA SER A 2 2.85 -33.92 35.15
C SER A 2 2.28 -33.16 33.96
N ILE A 3 1.39 -33.82 33.23
CA ILE A 3 0.73 -33.40 32.00
C ILE A 3 -0.37 -32.39 32.34
N VAL A 4 -0.35 -31.19 31.75
CA VAL A 4 -1.54 -30.31 31.70
C VAL A 4 -2.19 -30.44 30.33
N LYS A 5 -3.26 -31.25 30.29
CA LYS A 5 -4.22 -31.32 29.19
C LYS A 5 -5.00 -30.01 29.14
N VAL A 6 -4.89 -29.26 28.05
CA VAL A 6 -5.88 -28.21 27.73
C VAL A 6 -7.10 -28.91 27.13
N LYS A 7 -8.13 -29.06 27.96
CA LYS A 7 -9.46 -29.57 27.58
C LYS A 7 -10.21 -28.45 26.84
N LEU A 8 -10.71 -28.76 25.64
CA LEU A 8 -11.69 -27.94 24.92
C LEU A 8 -12.93 -27.72 25.79
N ILE A 9 -13.19 -26.47 26.16
CA ILE A 9 -14.48 -26.06 26.71
C ILE A 9 -15.39 -25.75 25.53
N LYS A 10 -16.32 -26.68 25.24
CA LYS A 10 -17.59 -26.36 24.57
C LYS A 10 -18.51 -25.82 25.66
N GLU A 11 -18.68 -24.50 25.72
CA GLU A 11 -19.83 -23.91 26.42
C GLU A 11 -20.64 -23.07 25.43
N LYS A 12 -21.92 -23.46 25.33
CA LYS A 12 -23.00 -22.65 24.80
C LYS A 12 -23.13 -21.41 25.70
N ASN A 13 -22.83 -20.23 25.18
CA ASN A 13 -23.64 -19.02 25.30
C ASN A 13 -22.93 -17.80 24.69
N ASN A 14 -23.67 -17.11 23.83
CA ASN A 14 -23.56 -15.70 23.41
C ASN A 14 -22.17 -15.15 23.01
N GLY A 15 -21.86 -15.26 21.71
CA GLY A 15 -21.40 -14.12 20.91
C GLY A 15 -20.23 -13.28 21.41
N MET A 16 -19.15 -13.86 21.92
CA MET A 16 -17.91 -13.10 22.13
C MET A 16 -17.11 -13.00 20.82
N LEU A 17 -16.79 -11.76 20.42
CA LEU A 17 -15.96 -11.47 19.26
C LEU A 17 -14.50 -11.85 19.57
N VAL A 18 -13.75 -12.26 18.54
CA VAL A 18 -12.30 -12.54 18.60
C VAL A 18 -11.49 -11.42 19.27
N LYS A 19 -12.01 -10.20 19.27
CA LYS A 19 -11.47 -9.04 19.98
C LYS A 19 -11.37 -9.24 21.51
N ASP A 20 -12.38 -9.86 22.12
CA ASP A 20 -12.50 -9.97 23.58
C ASP A 20 -11.53 -11.01 24.17
N ILE A 21 -11.19 -12.03 23.38
CA ILE A 21 -10.18 -13.05 23.74
C ILE A 21 -8.76 -12.47 23.66
N LEU A 22 -8.51 -11.57 22.71
CA LEU A 22 -7.21 -10.95 22.50
C LEU A 22 -6.91 -9.85 23.53
N GLU A 23 -7.93 -9.10 23.96
CA GLU A 23 -7.79 -8.09 25.01
C GLU A 23 -7.62 -8.69 26.40
N LYS A 24 -8.33 -9.78 26.74
CA LYS A 24 -8.31 -10.38 28.09
C LYS A 24 -6.99 -11.08 28.45
N HIS A 25 -6.17 -11.46 27.47
CA HIS A 25 -4.96 -12.27 27.71
C HIS A 25 -3.64 -11.59 27.33
N HIS A 26 -3.64 -10.33 26.87
CA HIS A 26 -2.43 -9.60 26.46
C HIS A 26 -1.50 -10.40 25.51
N ILE A 27 -2.07 -11.26 24.66
CA ILE A 27 -1.30 -12.09 23.74
C ILE A 27 -1.12 -11.30 22.44
N SER A 28 0.11 -10.90 22.12
CA SER A 28 0.39 -10.35 20.78
C SER A 28 0.09 -11.42 19.72
N GLN A 29 -0.59 -11.05 18.63
CA GLN A 29 -0.95 -11.99 17.54
C GLN A 29 0.27 -12.75 16.98
N TYR A 30 1.48 -12.22 17.14
CA TYR A 30 2.75 -12.90 16.89
C TYR A 30 2.92 -14.21 17.68
N MET A 31 2.53 -14.24 18.96
CA MET A 31 2.57 -15.45 19.79
C MET A 31 1.53 -16.50 19.35
N TYR A 32 0.36 -16.07 18.88
CA TYR A 32 -0.66 -16.96 18.33
C TYR A 32 -0.18 -17.66 17.05
N TYR A 33 0.45 -16.91 16.14
CA TYR A 33 1.06 -17.48 14.93
C TYR A 33 2.24 -18.41 15.22
N LYS A 34 3.03 -18.12 16.27
CA LYS A 34 4.13 -18.97 16.71
C LYS A 34 3.63 -20.31 17.30
N LEU A 35 2.56 -20.30 18.08
CA LEU A 35 1.95 -21.51 18.66
C LEU A 35 1.37 -22.48 17.62
N ILE A 36 0.91 -21.96 16.48
CA ILE A 36 0.39 -22.79 15.38
C ILE A 36 1.54 -23.43 14.59
N ASN A 37 2.66 -22.71 14.42
CA ASN A 37 3.78 -23.15 13.60
C ASN A 37 4.84 -23.99 14.35
N ASP A 38 4.97 -23.82 15.67
CA ASP A 38 5.92 -24.61 16.49
C ASP A 38 5.47 -26.09 16.69
N LYS A 39 4.30 -26.50 16.18
CA LYS A 39 3.86 -27.91 16.18
C LYS A 39 4.58 -28.81 15.17
N LYS A 40 5.51 -28.28 14.35
CA LYS A 40 6.17 -29.03 13.27
C LYS A 40 7.68 -29.25 13.40
N SER A 41 8.30 -28.97 14.54
CA SER A 41 9.74 -29.27 14.71
C SER A 41 10.04 -29.84 16.08
N GLY A 42 10.68 -31.01 16.07
CA GLY A 42 10.93 -31.89 17.19
C GLY A 42 11.80 -31.32 18.31
N GLY A 43 11.89 -32.13 19.37
CA GLY A 43 12.40 -31.76 20.68
C GLY A 43 13.91 -31.55 20.78
N GLY A 44 14.30 -31.00 21.93
CA GLY A 44 15.69 -30.89 22.36
C GLY A 44 15.75 -30.41 23.81
N LYS A 45 16.12 -31.31 24.72
CA LYS A 45 16.49 -30.98 26.11
C LYS A 45 17.81 -30.21 26.10
N LYS A 46 17.88 -29.07 26.79
CA LYS A 46 19.16 -28.50 27.24
C LYS A 46 19.08 -28.04 28.69
N GLN A 47 20.11 -28.45 29.43
CA GLN A 47 20.33 -28.23 30.86
C GLN A 47 20.61 -26.75 31.18
N VAL A 48 20.18 -26.35 32.37
CA VAL A 48 20.39 -25.03 32.97
C VAL A 48 21.72 -25.02 33.71
N ALA A 49 22.58 -24.04 33.44
CA ALA A 49 23.72 -23.69 34.28
C ALA A 49 23.51 -22.28 34.84
N THR A 50 23.48 -22.19 36.17
CA THR A 50 23.41 -20.96 36.97
C THR A 50 24.80 -20.36 37.10
N LYS A 51 24.95 -19.04 36.90
CA LYS A 51 26.11 -18.28 37.38
C LYS A 51 25.69 -16.97 38.05
N LYS A 52 26.42 -16.71 39.14
CA LYS A 52 26.23 -15.73 40.21
C LYS A 52 26.42 -14.27 39.78
N LYS A 53 25.74 -13.39 40.51
CA LYS A 53 25.93 -11.94 40.59
C LYS A 53 27.28 -11.57 41.21
N SER A 54 27.82 -10.43 40.83
CA SER A 54 28.72 -9.61 41.65
C SER A 54 28.33 -8.13 41.54
N ASN A 55 28.40 -7.47 42.69
CA ASN A 55 27.97 -6.11 42.99
C ASN A 55 28.94 -5.06 42.46
N GLU A 56 28.43 -3.91 42.02
CA GLU A 56 29.20 -2.66 41.97
C GLU A 56 28.45 -1.54 42.68
N LYS A 57 29.25 -0.73 43.38
CA LYS A 57 28.90 0.23 44.44
C LYS A 57 28.44 1.56 43.85
N GLU A 58 27.40 2.13 44.47
CA GLU A 58 26.96 3.52 44.26
C GLU A 58 27.89 4.50 44.99
N GLN A 59 28.16 5.64 44.36
CA GLN A 59 28.72 6.85 44.97
C GLN A 59 27.70 8.00 44.90
N PRO A 60 27.70 8.92 45.88
CA PRO A 60 26.61 9.87 46.07
C PRO A 60 26.76 11.12 45.19
N VAL A 61 25.64 11.60 44.65
CA VAL A 61 25.55 12.86 43.89
C VAL A 61 25.00 13.97 44.80
N GLU A 62 25.81 15.02 45.00
CA GLU A 62 25.43 16.25 45.67
C GLU A 62 24.34 17.01 44.89
N LYS A 63 23.28 17.42 45.61
CA LYS A 63 22.25 18.33 45.11
C LYS A 63 22.70 19.77 45.33
N LYS A 64 22.93 20.52 44.26
CA LYS A 64 22.94 21.99 44.29
C LYS A 64 21.68 22.54 43.62
N SER A 65 20.88 23.23 44.42
CA SER A 65 19.72 24.02 44.03
C SER A 65 20.17 25.30 43.31
N ILE A 66 19.67 25.54 42.10
CA ILE A 66 19.81 26.84 41.41
C ILE A 66 18.41 27.36 41.10
N THR A 67 18.17 28.55 41.62
CA THR A 67 16.92 29.31 41.59
C THR A 67 16.60 29.80 40.18
N LYS A 68 15.34 29.60 39.77
CA LYS A 68 14.72 30.32 38.65
C LYS A 68 14.58 31.78 39.06
N THR A 69 15.32 32.68 38.42
CA THR A 69 14.93 34.05 38.02
C THR A 69 16.21 34.82 37.72
N ALA A 70 16.67 34.76 36.46
CA ALA A 70 17.56 35.76 35.85
C ALA A 70 17.89 35.38 34.39
N ILE A 71 17.39 36.19 33.44
CA ILE A 71 18.07 36.62 32.20
C ILE A 71 18.17 35.49 31.13
N VAL A 72 17.25 35.31 30.16
CA VAL A 72 16.58 36.27 29.26
C VAL A 72 17.50 37.43 28.86
N GLN A 73 18.56 37.13 28.08
CA GLN A 73 19.20 38.04 27.11
C GLN A 73 20.44 37.45 26.40
N ASN A 74 20.44 36.16 25.99
CA ASN A 74 21.55 35.61 25.18
C ASN A 74 21.12 34.43 24.28
N MET A 75 20.10 34.63 23.45
CA MET A 75 19.74 33.70 22.37
C MET A 75 19.55 34.48 21.06
N SER A 76 20.65 34.98 20.49
CA SER A 76 20.65 35.55 19.14
C SER A 76 22.00 35.43 18.44
N THR A 77 22.64 34.26 18.53
CA THR A 77 23.62 33.80 17.53
C THR A 77 23.62 32.27 17.50
N VAL A 78 22.55 31.67 16.95
CA VAL A 78 22.63 30.28 16.49
C VAL A 78 23.48 30.29 15.24
N ASN A 79 24.71 29.80 15.38
CA ASN A 79 25.60 29.47 14.26
C ASN A 79 24.86 28.52 13.31
N ASN A 80 24.36 29.04 12.19
CA ASN A 80 23.95 28.26 11.02
C ASN A 80 25.20 27.65 10.35
N LYS A 81 25.83 26.66 11.01
CA LYS A 81 26.67 25.71 10.27
C LYS A 81 25.73 24.95 9.34
N LYS A 82 25.73 25.31 8.05
CA LYS A 82 25.08 24.51 6.99
C LYS A 82 25.50 23.07 7.21
N GLN A 83 24.55 22.22 7.64
CA GLN A 83 24.82 20.79 7.79
C GLN A 83 25.25 20.27 6.42
N GLU A 84 26.34 19.53 6.41
CA GLU A 84 26.87 18.93 5.19
C GLU A 84 25.87 17.86 4.70
N PRO A 85 25.47 17.84 3.41
CA PRO A 85 24.52 16.86 2.90
C PRO A 85 24.97 15.42 3.20
N ILE A 86 24.04 14.54 3.58
CA ILE A 86 24.36 13.14 3.92
C ILE A 86 25.12 12.44 2.79
N ALA A 87 24.73 12.70 1.55
CA ALA A 87 25.38 12.09 0.41
C ALA A 87 26.87 12.44 0.32
N ARG A 88 27.31 13.57 0.87
CA ARG A 88 28.72 13.92 0.97
C ARG A 88 29.43 13.06 2.01
N LYS A 89 28.78 12.84 3.16
CA LYS A 89 29.27 11.96 4.23
C LYS A 89 29.42 10.50 3.76
N TYR A 90 28.47 10.01 2.95
CA TYR A 90 28.47 8.63 2.42
C TYR A 90 28.84 8.57 0.93
N ARG A 91 29.57 9.57 0.41
CA ARG A 91 29.83 9.70 -1.03
C ARG A 91 30.46 8.43 -1.62
N ASN A 92 31.43 7.85 -0.93
CA ASN A 92 32.11 6.63 -1.40
C ASN A 92 31.14 5.45 -1.55
N LEU A 93 30.19 5.27 -0.63
CA LEU A 93 29.19 4.21 -0.73
C LEU A 93 28.17 4.49 -1.84
N PHE A 94 27.79 5.74 -2.04
CA PHE A 94 26.95 6.10 -3.20
C PHE A 94 27.69 5.91 -4.52
N MET A 95 29.00 6.19 -4.58
CA MET A 95 29.84 5.87 -5.74
C MET A 95 29.83 4.36 -6.00
N GLU A 96 29.97 3.54 -4.96
CA GLU A 96 29.87 2.08 -5.09
C GLU A 96 28.51 1.63 -5.63
N LEU A 97 27.42 2.23 -5.16
CA LEU A 97 26.07 1.97 -5.70
C LEU A 97 25.93 2.40 -7.17
N ALA A 98 26.69 3.43 -7.58
CA ALA A 98 26.72 4.01 -8.91
C ALA A 98 27.75 3.35 -9.85
N ASN A 99 28.55 2.38 -9.40
CA ASN A 99 29.62 1.77 -10.22
C ASN A 99 29.14 1.11 -11.53
N HIS A 100 27.83 0.91 -11.69
CA HIS A 100 27.18 0.40 -12.91
C HIS A 100 26.17 1.38 -13.52
N ALA A 101 26.19 2.63 -13.05
CA ALA A 101 25.51 3.73 -13.69
C ALA A 101 26.29 4.09 -14.97
N GLU A 102 25.57 4.45 -16.02
CA GLU A 102 26.23 4.97 -17.23
C GLU A 102 26.79 6.37 -16.95
N ASN A 103 26.10 7.13 -16.09
CA ASN A 103 26.54 8.44 -15.63
C ASN A 103 26.53 8.51 -14.09
N PRO A 104 27.59 7.98 -13.43
CA PRO A 104 27.66 7.97 -11.97
C PRO A 104 27.66 9.39 -11.38
N ASP A 105 28.22 10.38 -12.06
CA ASP A 105 28.27 11.76 -11.57
C ASP A 105 26.88 12.39 -11.47
N LEU A 106 25.98 12.14 -12.44
CA LEU A 106 24.60 12.60 -12.35
C LEU A 106 23.85 11.96 -11.19
N PHE A 107 24.03 10.65 -10.97
CA PHE A 107 23.43 9.96 -9.83
C PHE A 107 23.95 10.56 -8.52
N ILE A 108 25.26 10.77 -8.39
CA ILE A 108 25.87 11.32 -7.18
C ILE A 108 25.36 12.73 -6.92
N LYS A 109 25.33 13.58 -7.93
CA LYS A 109 24.74 14.92 -7.82
C LYS A 109 23.27 14.85 -7.38
N ALA A 110 22.50 13.90 -7.89
CA ALA A 110 21.11 13.70 -7.45
C ALA A 110 21.03 13.27 -5.97
N THR A 111 21.96 12.43 -5.48
CA THR A 111 22.01 12.04 -4.06
C THR A 111 22.30 13.21 -3.12
N GLU A 112 22.96 14.28 -3.57
CA GLU A 112 23.22 15.50 -2.77
C GLU A 112 21.95 16.19 -2.28
N THR A 113 20.79 15.86 -2.85
CA THR A 113 19.46 16.31 -2.41
C THR A 113 18.91 15.57 -1.17
N ILE A 114 19.60 14.53 -0.69
CA ILE A 114 19.18 13.73 0.48
C ILE A 114 19.67 14.40 1.77
N THR A 115 18.76 14.54 2.74
CA THR A 115 19.00 15.19 4.04
C THR A 115 18.78 14.24 5.22
N ASP A 116 19.25 14.61 6.42
CA ASP A 116 18.98 13.91 7.70
C ASP A 116 17.58 14.19 8.23
N ASP A 117 16.98 15.28 7.77
CA ASP A 117 15.63 15.68 8.16
C ASP A 117 14.59 14.78 7.50
N LYS A 118 13.49 14.56 8.22
CA LYS A 118 12.34 13.86 7.66
C LYS A 118 11.55 14.85 6.82
N GLU A 119 11.27 14.47 5.57
CA GLU A 119 10.38 15.22 4.69
C GLU A 119 8.93 14.71 4.86
N PRO A 120 7.90 15.52 4.57
CA PRO A 120 6.56 14.99 4.39
C PRO A 120 6.54 13.86 3.34
N PRO A 121 5.59 12.91 3.43
CA PRO A 121 5.44 11.90 2.38
C PRO A 121 5.04 12.56 1.05
N TYR A 122 5.63 12.10 -0.04
CA TYR A 122 5.29 12.50 -1.39
C TYR A 122 4.02 11.76 -1.78
N ILE A 123 2.97 12.51 -2.08
CA ILE A 123 1.62 12.02 -2.34
C ILE A 123 1.34 12.01 -3.85
N THR A 124 1.74 13.08 -4.54
CA THR A 124 1.47 13.33 -5.95
C THR A 124 2.76 13.50 -6.75
N PHE A 125 2.64 13.41 -8.07
CA PHE A 125 3.74 13.65 -9.00
C PHE A 125 4.36 15.05 -8.81
N ASP A 126 3.54 16.06 -8.54
CA ASP A 126 3.99 17.45 -8.39
C ASP A 126 4.82 17.67 -7.12
N ASP A 127 4.78 16.76 -6.15
CA ASP A 127 5.68 16.80 -4.99
C ASP A 127 7.14 16.54 -5.41
N ILE A 128 7.37 15.92 -6.57
CA ILE A 128 8.71 15.64 -7.09
C ILE A 128 9.29 16.91 -7.75
N LYS A 129 10.22 17.56 -7.05
CA LYS A 129 10.82 18.83 -7.50
C LYS A 129 12.08 18.70 -8.36
N HIS A 130 12.70 17.52 -8.37
CA HIS A 130 13.95 17.28 -9.10
C HIS A 130 13.77 16.19 -10.16
N THR A 131 14.68 16.20 -11.12
CA THR A 131 14.70 15.26 -12.24
C THR A 131 16.04 14.54 -12.28
N LEU A 132 16.01 13.34 -12.84
CA LEU A 132 17.18 12.55 -13.19
C LEU A 132 16.87 11.97 -14.58
N PRO A 133 17.65 12.29 -15.63
CA PRO A 133 17.44 11.72 -16.95
C PRO A 133 17.49 10.19 -16.88
N TYR A 134 16.51 9.53 -17.48
CA TYR A 134 16.53 8.07 -17.59
C TYR A 134 17.56 7.66 -18.64
N VAL A 135 18.32 6.61 -18.32
CA VAL A 135 19.30 6.02 -19.24
C VAL A 135 18.96 4.53 -19.43
N PRO A 136 18.59 4.09 -20.65
CA PRO A 136 18.30 2.69 -20.93
C PRO A 136 19.47 1.76 -20.57
N GLY A 137 19.18 0.61 -19.97
CA GLY A 137 20.22 -0.33 -19.53
C GLY A 137 20.89 0.02 -18.20
N GLU A 138 20.67 1.23 -17.68
CA GLU A 138 21.23 1.65 -16.39
C GLU A 138 20.71 0.78 -15.24
N ASN A 139 21.64 0.28 -14.43
CA ASN A 139 21.34 -0.62 -13.34
C ASN A 139 21.85 -0.07 -12.00
N ILE A 140 21.26 1.03 -11.58
CA ILE A 140 21.42 1.59 -10.24
C ILE A 140 20.70 0.68 -9.23
N ILE A 141 21.39 0.37 -8.14
CA ILE A 141 20.81 -0.42 -7.05
C ILE A 141 19.88 0.47 -6.26
N THR A 142 18.61 0.11 -6.21
CA THR A 142 17.60 0.84 -5.42
C THR A 142 16.89 -0.12 -4.49
N PRO A 143 16.46 0.32 -3.29
CA PRO A 143 15.71 -0.53 -2.38
C PRO A 143 14.38 -1.01 -3.01
N ASN A 144 14.20 -2.33 -3.11
CA ASN A 144 12.96 -2.90 -3.67
C ASN A 144 11.90 -3.09 -2.58
N THR A 145 10.85 -2.27 -2.64
CA THR A 145 9.75 -2.21 -1.67
C THR A 145 8.43 -2.76 -2.22
N HIS A 146 8.46 -3.51 -3.32
CA HIS A 146 7.25 -3.85 -4.07
C HIS A 146 6.27 -4.75 -3.31
N ARG A 147 4.99 -4.32 -3.22
CA ARG A 147 3.87 -5.09 -2.65
C ARG A 147 2.62 -4.91 -3.48
N GLY A 148 2.46 -5.72 -4.53
CA GLY A 148 1.42 -5.54 -5.56
C GLY A 148 -0.02 -5.39 -5.03
N GLN A 149 -0.52 -6.32 -4.22
CA GLN A 149 -1.91 -6.24 -3.73
C GLN A 149 -2.12 -5.09 -2.74
N ARG A 150 -1.12 -4.80 -1.89
CA ARG A 150 -1.13 -3.65 -0.98
C ARG A 150 -1.13 -2.32 -1.74
N LYS A 151 -0.33 -2.21 -2.82
CA LYS A 151 -0.28 -1.05 -3.72
C LYS A 151 -1.66 -0.70 -4.27
N LEU A 152 -2.37 -1.71 -4.79
CA LEU A 152 -3.71 -1.53 -5.36
C LEU A 152 -4.71 -1.12 -4.28
N PHE A 153 -4.74 -1.83 -3.15
CA PHE A 153 -5.62 -1.50 -2.04
C PHE A 153 -5.47 -0.06 -1.57
N LEU A 154 -4.23 0.42 -1.41
CA LEU A 154 -3.98 1.78 -0.91
C LEU A 154 -4.38 2.85 -1.93
N SER A 155 -4.29 2.56 -3.23
CA SER A 155 -4.80 3.44 -4.27
C SER A 155 -6.34 3.52 -4.23
N GLU A 156 -7.00 2.38 -4.06
CA GLU A 156 -8.47 2.28 -3.91
C GLU A 156 -8.95 3.02 -2.63
N LEU A 157 -8.22 2.88 -1.52
CA LEU A 157 -8.47 3.60 -0.27
C LEU A 157 -8.31 5.11 -0.44
N GLU A 158 -7.23 5.56 -1.08
CA GLU A 158 -6.95 6.99 -1.34
C GLU A 158 -8.09 7.62 -2.15
N PHE A 159 -8.52 6.94 -3.22
CA PHE A 159 -9.59 7.39 -4.10
C PHE A 159 -10.94 7.54 -3.38
N LEU A 160 -11.39 6.51 -2.67
CA LEU A 160 -12.68 6.55 -1.96
C LEU A 160 -12.67 7.53 -0.78
N THR A 161 -11.53 7.63 -0.08
CA THR A 161 -11.37 8.61 1.01
C THR A 161 -11.42 10.04 0.47
N LEU A 162 -10.77 10.31 -0.67
CA LEU A 162 -10.83 11.60 -1.35
C LEU A 162 -12.26 11.99 -1.70
N TRP A 163 -13.03 11.07 -2.30
CA TRP A 163 -14.44 11.32 -2.61
C TRP A 163 -15.25 11.66 -1.34
N CYS A 164 -15.10 10.85 -0.29
CA CYS A 164 -15.80 11.07 0.96
C CYS A 164 -15.43 12.42 1.60
N LYS A 165 -14.15 12.76 1.60
CA LYS A 165 -13.64 14.03 2.13
C LYS A 165 -14.20 15.23 1.39
N ASN A 166 -14.18 15.22 0.06
CA ASN A 166 -14.65 16.32 -0.78
C ASN A 166 -16.16 16.53 -0.64
N ASN A 167 -16.92 15.46 -0.42
CA ASN A 167 -18.38 15.50 -0.27
C ASN A 167 -18.84 15.53 1.21
N LYS A 168 -17.91 15.58 2.16
CA LYS A 168 -18.19 15.56 3.62
C LYS A 168 -19.03 14.35 4.07
N ILE A 169 -18.77 13.20 3.47
CA ILE A 169 -19.45 11.92 3.74
C ILE A 169 -18.63 11.11 4.75
N ASN A 170 -19.27 10.58 5.77
CA ASN A 170 -18.74 9.53 6.63
C ASN A 170 -19.14 8.16 6.09
N ALA A 171 -18.20 7.46 5.46
CA ALA A 171 -18.46 6.19 4.79
C ALA A 171 -18.98 5.07 5.69
N GLN A 172 -18.85 5.19 7.02
CA GLN A 172 -19.36 4.22 7.99
C GLN A 172 -20.79 4.48 8.43
N ARG A 173 -21.31 5.71 8.28
CA ARG A 173 -22.60 6.14 8.82
C ARG A 173 -23.59 6.56 7.76
N ASP A 174 -23.09 7.29 6.78
CA ASP A 174 -23.95 7.92 5.78
C ASP A 174 -24.29 6.85 4.75
N SER A 175 -25.53 6.37 4.84
CA SER A 175 -26.09 5.34 3.96
C SER A 175 -26.96 5.91 2.85
N ASP A 176 -27.15 7.24 2.82
CA ASP A 176 -27.87 7.93 1.76
C ASP A 176 -27.20 7.65 0.42
N LYS A 177 -27.96 7.75 -0.70
CA LYS A 177 -27.60 7.29 -2.05
C LYS A 177 -26.14 7.60 -2.45
N LEU A 178 -25.23 6.73 -2.03
CA LEU A 178 -23.82 6.79 -2.42
C LEU A 178 -23.71 6.35 -3.89
N PRO A 179 -22.77 6.94 -4.64
CA PRO A 179 -22.54 6.50 -6.00
C PRO A 179 -22.09 5.04 -6.05
N TYR A 180 -22.40 4.37 -7.15
CA TYR A 180 -21.93 3.03 -7.43
C TYR A 180 -20.43 3.07 -7.80
N VAL A 181 -19.66 2.08 -7.36
CA VAL A 181 -18.24 1.98 -7.72
C VAL A 181 -18.07 0.94 -8.81
N VAL A 182 -17.77 1.38 -10.03
CA VAL A 182 -17.45 0.49 -11.15
C VAL A 182 -15.93 0.30 -11.20
N TYR A 183 -15.45 -0.92 -11.01
CA TYR A 183 -14.03 -1.26 -10.99
C TYR A 183 -13.71 -2.27 -12.11
N VAL A 184 -13.01 -1.79 -13.13
CA VAL A 184 -12.56 -2.58 -14.29
C VAL A 184 -11.10 -3.02 -14.15
N GLY A 185 -10.80 -4.26 -14.56
CA GLY A 185 -9.48 -4.87 -14.35
C GLY A 185 -9.27 -5.25 -12.88
N ALA A 186 -10.35 -5.68 -12.22
CA ALA A 186 -10.37 -5.82 -10.78
C ALA A 186 -9.82 -7.17 -10.28
N ALA A 187 -9.81 -8.24 -11.09
CA ALA A 187 -9.43 -9.57 -10.62
C ALA A 187 -7.93 -9.70 -10.30
N PRO A 188 -7.53 -10.60 -9.39
CA PRO A 188 -8.36 -11.52 -8.58
C PRO A 188 -8.98 -10.87 -7.33
N ASN A 189 -8.72 -9.59 -7.07
CA ASN A 189 -9.20 -8.80 -5.93
C ASN A 189 -9.29 -9.47 -4.54
N ASN A 190 -8.26 -10.17 -4.08
CA ASN A 190 -8.31 -10.85 -2.76
C ASN A 190 -8.63 -9.90 -1.59
N LYS A 191 -8.30 -8.61 -1.73
CA LYS A 191 -8.47 -7.57 -0.71
C LYS A 191 -9.86 -6.91 -0.68
N MET A 192 -10.72 -7.17 -1.67
CA MET A 192 -11.97 -6.41 -1.85
C MET A 192 -12.85 -6.39 -0.59
N PHE A 193 -12.96 -7.52 0.10
CA PHE A 193 -13.81 -7.60 1.28
C PHE A 193 -13.33 -6.70 2.43
N LEU A 194 -12.02 -6.45 2.55
CA LEU A 194 -11.51 -5.48 3.51
C LEU A 194 -11.93 -4.06 3.11
N LEU A 195 -11.83 -3.71 1.82
CA LEU A 195 -12.25 -2.40 1.34
C LEU A 195 -13.75 -2.19 1.57
N HIS A 196 -14.58 -3.19 1.29
CA HIS A 196 -16.01 -3.17 1.60
C HIS A 196 -16.28 -2.95 3.11
N LYS A 197 -15.51 -3.56 4.02
CA LYS A 197 -15.67 -3.29 5.47
C LYS A 197 -15.36 -1.83 5.85
N LEU A 198 -14.43 -1.19 5.14
CA LEU A 198 -14.08 0.22 5.37
C LEU A 198 -15.09 1.18 4.72
N PHE A 199 -15.81 0.72 3.70
CA PHE A 199 -16.79 1.49 2.93
C PHE A 199 -18.10 0.68 2.80
N PRO A 200 -18.78 0.35 3.92
CA PRO A 200 -19.87 -0.65 3.95
C PRO A 200 -21.11 -0.25 3.15
N HIS A 201 -21.32 1.04 2.94
CA HIS A 201 -22.51 1.55 2.26
C HIS A 201 -22.35 1.64 0.74
N PHE A 202 -21.10 1.68 0.24
CA PHE A 202 -20.81 1.66 -1.20
C PHE A 202 -21.19 0.31 -1.82
N THR A 203 -21.70 0.37 -3.04
CA THR A 203 -21.98 -0.80 -3.87
C THR A 203 -20.94 -0.91 -4.97
N PHE A 204 -20.20 -2.02 -4.99
CA PHE A 204 -19.11 -2.29 -5.92
C PHE A 204 -19.58 -3.19 -7.05
N ILE A 205 -19.24 -2.82 -8.29
CA ILE A 205 -19.40 -3.63 -9.50
C ILE A 205 -17.99 -3.91 -10.02
N LEU A 206 -17.54 -5.15 -9.89
CA LEU A 206 -16.20 -5.60 -10.27
C LEU A 206 -16.27 -6.31 -11.62
N ILE A 207 -15.41 -5.89 -12.55
CA ILE A 207 -15.44 -6.35 -13.94
C ILE A 207 -14.03 -6.79 -14.33
N ASP A 208 -13.90 -8.05 -14.70
CA ASP A 208 -12.66 -8.62 -15.21
C ASP A 208 -12.94 -9.99 -15.85
N PRO A 209 -12.40 -10.33 -17.03
CA PRO A 209 -12.55 -11.67 -17.59
C PRO A 209 -11.86 -12.77 -16.74
N ALA A 210 -10.84 -12.40 -15.95
CA ALA A 210 -10.13 -13.34 -15.09
C ALA A 210 -10.94 -13.67 -13.82
N PRO A 211 -10.76 -14.88 -13.27
CA PRO A 211 -11.52 -15.31 -12.10
C PRO A 211 -11.18 -14.50 -10.84
N PHE A 212 -12.22 -14.05 -10.14
CA PHE A 212 -12.09 -13.40 -8.82
C PHE A 212 -11.78 -14.41 -7.70
N ASP A 213 -11.02 -14.00 -6.68
CA ASP A 213 -10.75 -14.79 -5.47
C ASP A 213 -10.79 -13.89 -4.21
N ILE A 214 -11.94 -13.24 -3.99
CA ILE A 214 -12.16 -12.39 -2.81
C ILE A 214 -12.05 -13.21 -1.53
N ASN A 215 -11.20 -12.75 -0.60
CA ASN A 215 -10.97 -13.38 0.69
C ASN A 215 -11.88 -12.78 1.77
N VAL A 216 -12.82 -13.57 2.26
CA VAL A 216 -13.74 -13.24 3.34
C VAL A 216 -13.29 -13.96 4.62
N ASN A 217 -12.67 -13.21 5.53
CA ASN A 217 -12.19 -13.70 6.84
C ASN A 217 -11.31 -14.98 6.76
N GLY A 218 -10.45 -15.08 5.75
CA GLY A 218 -9.56 -16.22 5.53
C GLY A 218 -10.09 -17.27 4.56
N ILE A 219 -11.35 -17.15 4.12
CA ILE A 219 -12.03 -18.09 3.24
C ILE A 219 -12.30 -17.42 1.89
N SER A 220 -11.95 -18.10 0.80
CA SER A 220 -12.30 -17.64 -0.55
C SER A 220 -13.82 -17.67 -0.75
N HIS A 221 -14.40 -16.63 -1.35
CA HIS A 221 -15.82 -16.59 -1.74
C HIS A 221 -16.20 -17.66 -2.78
N ARG A 222 -15.22 -18.30 -3.44
CA ARG A 222 -15.49 -19.45 -4.32
C ARG A 222 -15.69 -20.75 -3.57
N LYS A 223 -15.23 -20.84 -2.32
CA LYS A 223 -15.35 -22.06 -1.51
C LYS A 223 -16.70 -22.16 -0.80
N GLN A 224 -17.34 -21.02 -0.56
CA GLN A 224 -18.66 -20.95 0.03
C GLN A 224 -19.34 -19.62 -0.33
N PRO A 225 -20.68 -19.58 -0.44
CA PRO A 225 -21.40 -18.35 -0.73
C PRO A 225 -21.35 -17.36 0.44
N PHE A 226 -21.37 -16.07 0.10
CA PHE A 226 -21.48 -14.95 1.05
C PHE A 226 -22.57 -14.01 0.56
N LYS A 227 -23.51 -13.64 1.43
CA LYS A 227 -24.70 -12.83 1.07
C LYS A 227 -24.34 -11.43 0.53
N GLU A 228 -23.14 -10.95 0.88
CA GLU A 228 -22.61 -9.66 0.46
C GLU A 228 -22.09 -9.67 -0.99
N ILE A 229 -21.86 -10.86 -1.57
CA ILE A 229 -21.20 -11.05 -2.87
C ILE A 229 -22.12 -11.79 -3.84
N ILE A 230 -22.35 -11.21 -5.02
CA ILE A 230 -23.15 -11.82 -6.09
C ILE A 230 -22.35 -11.81 -7.39
N HIS A 231 -22.34 -12.95 -8.08
CA HIS A 231 -21.87 -13.04 -9.46
C HIS A 231 -23.05 -12.79 -10.42
N LEU A 232 -22.96 -11.74 -11.23
CA LEU A 232 -23.91 -11.41 -12.28
C LEU A 232 -23.59 -12.16 -13.58
N LYS A 233 -22.32 -12.50 -13.81
CA LYS A 233 -21.83 -13.32 -14.91
C LYS A 233 -20.57 -14.05 -14.46
N THR A 234 -20.46 -15.34 -14.78
CA THR A 234 -19.26 -16.15 -14.54
C THR A 234 -18.80 -16.82 -15.82
N ASN A 235 -17.50 -17.07 -15.93
CA ASN A 235 -16.93 -17.87 -17.02
C ASN A 235 -16.97 -19.35 -16.64
N ASN A 236 -18.15 -19.99 -16.71
CA ASN A 236 -18.39 -21.43 -16.62
C ASN A 236 -17.60 -22.23 -15.54
N ASP A 237 -17.28 -21.64 -14.39
CA ASP A 237 -16.81 -22.41 -13.22
C ASP A 237 -18.03 -23.05 -12.54
N ASN A 238 -18.24 -24.35 -12.78
CA ASN A 238 -19.34 -25.17 -12.23
C ASN A 238 -19.45 -25.17 -10.68
N ARG A 239 -18.55 -24.48 -9.98
CA ARG A 239 -18.53 -24.35 -8.50
C ARG A 239 -19.26 -23.10 -7.98
N ILE A 240 -19.74 -22.21 -8.85
CA ILE A 240 -20.49 -21.01 -8.44
C ILE A 240 -21.94 -21.14 -8.92
N PRO A 241 -22.95 -20.89 -8.07
CA PRO A 241 -24.34 -20.85 -8.51
C PRO A 241 -24.49 -19.78 -9.61
N TYR A 242 -24.69 -20.24 -10.83
CA TYR A 242 -24.84 -19.42 -12.02
C TYR A 242 -26.25 -18.81 -12.05
N PHE A 243 -26.35 -17.49 -12.18
CA PHE A 243 -27.61 -16.78 -12.39
C PHE A 243 -27.56 -15.97 -13.69
N GLY A 244 -27.52 -16.63 -14.86
CA GLY A 244 -27.97 -16.02 -16.11
C GLY A 244 -27.13 -16.32 -17.35
N ASN A 245 -27.82 -16.65 -18.44
CA ASN A 245 -27.31 -16.91 -19.80
C ASN A 245 -26.37 -15.83 -20.34
N SER A 246 -25.55 -16.25 -21.31
CA SER A 246 -24.37 -15.60 -21.90
C SER A 246 -24.56 -14.28 -22.68
N ASP A 247 -25.75 -13.68 -22.72
CA ASP A 247 -25.98 -12.41 -23.40
C ASP A 247 -26.03 -11.23 -22.40
N TYR A 248 -25.50 -10.07 -22.78
CA TYR A 248 -25.52 -8.85 -21.96
C TYR A 248 -26.95 -8.56 -21.48
N ASN A 249 -27.18 -8.76 -20.18
CA ASN A 249 -28.52 -8.88 -19.64
C ASN A 249 -28.98 -7.54 -19.03
N PRO A 250 -30.06 -6.90 -19.53
CA PRO A 250 -30.64 -5.71 -18.90
C PRO A 250 -31.07 -5.95 -17.44
N ASN A 251 -31.15 -7.21 -16.99
CA ASN A 251 -31.36 -7.54 -15.58
C ASN A 251 -30.21 -7.14 -14.64
N TYR A 252 -29.01 -6.80 -15.10
CA TYR A 252 -27.95 -6.35 -14.18
C TYR A 252 -28.40 -5.17 -13.33
N ILE A 253 -29.01 -4.16 -13.96
CA ILE A 253 -29.50 -2.96 -13.27
C ILE A 253 -30.55 -3.33 -12.23
N LYS A 254 -31.53 -4.15 -12.61
CA LYS A 254 -32.58 -4.61 -11.71
C LYS A 254 -32.02 -5.43 -10.54
N THR A 255 -31.10 -6.35 -10.79
CA THR A 255 -30.47 -7.19 -9.76
C THR A 255 -29.65 -6.34 -8.78
N ILE A 256 -28.86 -5.40 -9.28
CA ILE A 256 -28.04 -4.51 -8.44
C ILE A 256 -28.93 -3.60 -7.58
N THR A 257 -29.94 -2.95 -8.19
CA THR A 257 -30.77 -1.95 -7.50
C THR A 257 -31.81 -2.54 -6.55
N SER A 258 -32.30 -3.76 -6.81
CA SER A 258 -33.29 -4.43 -5.95
C SER A 258 -32.67 -5.19 -4.76
N ASN A 259 -31.37 -5.49 -4.80
CA ASN A 259 -30.72 -6.25 -3.75
C ASN A 259 -30.28 -5.36 -2.59
N LYS A 260 -30.87 -5.59 -1.41
CA LYS A 260 -30.57 -4.82 -0.19
C LYS A 260 -29.39 -5.36 0.62
N THR A 261 -28.93 -6.58 0.34
CA THR A 261 -27.93 -7.29 1.15
C THR A 261 -26.56 -7.31 0.48
N ALA A 262 -26.52 -7.56 -0.82
CA ALA A 262 -25.29 -7.61 -1.58
C ALA A 262 -24.72 -6.20 -1.78
N LYS A 263 -23.40 -6.09 -1.63
CA LYS A 263 -22.64 -4.85 -1.83
C LYS A 263 -21.48 -5.03 -2.80
N ILE A 264 -21.22 -6.26 -3.24
CA ILE A 264 -20.18 -6.60 -4.20
C ILE A 264 -20.84 -7.44 -5.30
N PHE A 265 -20.85 -6.91 -6.52
CA PHE A 265 -21.34 -7.56 -7.71
C PHE A 265 -20.16 -7.86 -8.64
N ILE A 266 -20.11 -9.05 -9.23
CA ILE A 266 -19.00 -9.51 -10.06
C ILE A 266 -19.51 -9.82 -11.47
N ILE A 267 -18.81 -9.31 -12.47
CA ILE A 267 -19.00 -9.63 -13.89
C ILE A 267 -17.67 -10.20 -14.39
N GLU A 268 -17.62 -11.51 -14.62
CA GLU A 268 -16.44 -12.18 -15.17
C GLU A 268 -16.39 -12.05 -16.69
N ASP A 269 -16.19 -10.82 -17.17
CA ASP A 269 -16.20 -10.52 -18.61
C ASP A 269 -15.31 -9.30 -18.90
N PHE A 270 -15.04 -9.08 -20.18
CA PHE A 270 -14.39 -7.87 -20.65
C PHE A 270 -15.30 -6.65 -20.46
N MET A 271 -14.71 -5.55 -20.02
CA MET A 271 -15.39 -4.26 -20.06
C MET A 271 -15.48 -3.77 -21.51
N THR A 272 -16.66 -3.28 -21.89
CA THR A 272 -16.92 -2.66 -23.20
C THR A 272 -17.64 -1.34 -23.02
N THR A 273 -17.60 -0.46 -24.02
CA THR A 273 -18.42 0.77 -24.04
C THR A 273 -19.92 0.45 -23.92
N ALA A 274 -20.38 -0.65 -24.52
CA ALA A 274 -21.77 -1.10 -24.40
C ALA A 274 -22.14 -1.45 -22.94
N LEU A 275 -21.28 -2.20 -22.23
CA LEU A 275 -21.48 -2.47 -20.81
C LEU A 275 -21.42 -1.18 -19.97
N GLY A 276 -20.51 -0.25 -20.28
CA GLY A 276 -20.44 1.05 -19.63
C GLY A 276 -21.74 1.85 -19.75
N LYS A 277 -22.34 1.89 -20.95
CA LYS A 277 -23.65 2.52 -21.20
C LYS A 277 -24.79 1.86 -20.41
N ILE A 278 -24.75 0.53 -20.24
CA ILE A 278 -25.70 -0.18 -19.37
C ILE A 278 -25.50 0.26 -17.92
N LEU A 279 -24.28 0.19 -17.40
CA LEU A 279 -23.97 0.51 -16.01
C LEU A 279 -24.27 1.98 -15.65
N LYS A 280 -24.15 2.92 -16.61
CA LYS A 280 -24.59 4.31 -16.42
C LYS A 280 -26.05 4.45 -16.01
N GLN A 281 -26.92 3.48 -16.34
CA GLN A 281 -28.32 3.49 -15.91
C GLN A 281 -28.49 3.31 -14.39
N LEU A 282 -27.44 2.92 -13.66
CA LEU A 282 -27.43 2.91 -12.19
C LEU A 282 -27.48 4.33 -11.58
N GLY A 283 -27.12 5.37 -12.36
CA GLY A 283 -27.08 6.76 -11.92
C GLY A 283 -25.66 7.26 -11.69
N ASP A 284 -25.39 7.72 -10.47
CA ASP A 284 -24.09 8.28 -10.10
C ASP A 284 -23.04 7.19 -9.92
N ILE A 285 -21.88 7.38 -10.54
CA ILE A 285 -20.80 6.38 -10.61
C ILE A 285 -19.48 7.00 -10.19
N LEU A 286 -18.71 6.27 -9.39
CA LEU A 286 -17.27 6.42 -9.27
C LEU A 286 -16.60 5.31 -10.10
N PHE A 287 -15.60 5.68 -10.87
CA PHE A 287 -14.94 4.75 -11.79
C PHE A 287 -13.49 4.46 -11.40
N ILE A 288 -13.12 3.19 -11.34
CA ILE A 288 -11.74 2.74 -11.12
C ILE A 288 -11.32 1.82 -12.26
N SER A 289 -10.14 2.05 -12.82
CA SER A 289 -9.54 1.15 -13.79
C SER A 289 -8.12 0.76 -13.40
N ASP A 290 -7.84 -0.55 -13.35
CA ASP A 290 -6.49 -1.13 -13.33
C ASP A 290 -6.28 -2.11 -14.49
N ILE A 291 -6.92 -1.83 -15.62
CA ILE A 291 -6.79 -2.62 -16.85
C ILE A 291 -5.32 -2.88 -17.22
N ARG A 292 -5.09 -4.10 -17.70
CA ARG A 292 -3.87 -4.47 -18.41
C ARG A 292 -4.19 -5.49 -19.49
N THR A 293 -4.54 -5.01 -20.68
CA THR A 293 -4.71 -5.83 -21.87
C THR A 293 -3.39 -5.92 -22.62
N THR A 294 -3.16 -7.06 -23.27
CA THR A 294 -2.00 -7.32 -24.13
C THR A 294 -2.46 -7.93 -25.44
N ILE A 295 -1.98 -7.44 -26.58
CA ILE A 295 -2.34 -7.93 -27.91
C ILE A 295 -1.80 -9.35 -28.16
N ASN A 296 -0.62 -9.67 -27.62
CA ASN A 296 0.13 -10.90 -27.96
C ASN A 296 0.49 -11.78 -26.74
N ASP A 297 -0.25 -11.71 -25.62
CA ASP A 297 -0.01 -12.49 -24.37
C ASP A 297 1.42 -12.43 -23.79
N ARG A 298 2.21 -11.43 -24.20
CA ARG A 298 3.58 -11.17 -23.74
C ARG A 298 3.61 -10.05 -22.71
N ALA A 299 4.82 -9.65 -22.28
CA ALA A 299 4.97 -8.40 -21.55
C ALA A 299 4.34 -7.25 -22.36
N PRO A 300 3.58 -6.33 -21.73
CA PRO A 300 2.90 -5.26 -22.46
C PRO A 300 3.92 -4.41 -23.22
N SER A 301 3.69 -4.30 -24.52
CA SER A 301 4.36 -3.36 -25.42
C SER A 301 3.92 -1.92 -25.12
N ASN A 302 4.56 -0.96 -25.77
CA ASN A 302 4.13 0.43 -25.73
C ASN A 302 2.77 0.61 -26.39
N LEU A 303 2.53 -0.11 -27.48
CA LEU A 303 1.24 -0.10 -28.15
C LEU A 303 0.11 -0.63 -27.27
N ASP A 304 0.37 -1.65 -26.45
CA ASP A 304 -0.60 -2.09 -25.43
C ASP A 304 -0.93 -0.96 -24.44
N ILE A 305 0.05 -0.13 -24.07
CA ILE A 305 -0.18 1.05 -23.21
C ILE A 305 -1.12 2.04 -23.90
N VAL A 306 -0.83 2.35 -25.16
CA VAL A 306 -1.63 3.27 -25.98
C VAL A 306 -3.07 2.77 -26.12
N TRP A 307 -3.26 1.48 -26.38
CA TRP A 307 -4.59 0.86 -26.46
C TRP A 307 -5.34 0.86 -25.12
N ASN A 308 -4.68 0.47 -24.03
CA ASN A 308 -5.27 0.51 -22.69
C ASN A 308 -5.70 1.95 -22.31
N ASN A 309 -4.98 2.99 -22.76
CA ASN A 309 -5.38 4.38 -22.56
C ASN A 309 -6.61 4.73 -23.40
N ALA A 310 -6.69 4.32 -24.66
CA ALA A 310 -7.88 4.51 -25.50
C ALA A 310 -9.13 3.86 -24.90
N GLN A 311 -9.00 2.64 -24.36
CA GLN A 311 -10.09 1.95 -23.66
C GLN A 311 -10.57 2.72 -22.43
N GLN A 312 -9.64 3.12 -21.54
CA GLN A 312 -9.98 3.93 -20.36
C GLN A 312 -10.66 5.26 -20.75
N TYR A 313 -10.19 5.91 -21.82
CA TYR A 313 -10.78 7.14 -22.37
C TYR A 313 -12.23 6.92 -22.80
N ASN A 314 -12.51 5.91 -23.63
CA ASN A 314 -13.85 5.59 -24.11
C ASN A 314 -14.80 5.20 -22.99
N TRP A 315 -14.33 4.43 -22.00
CA TRP A 315 -15.14 4.04 -20.85
C TRP A 315 -15.52 5.24 -19.98
N ILE A 316 -14.59 6.16 -19.74
CA ILE A 316 -14.89 7.41 -19.02
C ILE A 316 -15.91 8.23 -19.80
N LYS A 317 -15.74 8.41 -21.11
CA LYS A 317 -16.68 9.16 -21.97
C LYS A 317 -18.07 8.55 -21.98
N SER A 318 -18.17 7.22 -22.05
CA SER A 318 -19.46 6.51 -22.11
C SER A 318 -20.19 6.45 -20.77
N MET A 319 -19.46 6.37 -19.64
CA MET A 319 -20.07 6.35 -18.31
C MET A 319 -20.27 7.74 -17.70
N ASN A 320 -19.49 8.75 -18.10
CA ASN A 320 -19.49 10.08 -17.47
C ASN A 320 -19.56 10.01 -15.92
N PRO A 321 -18.56 9.39 -15.25
CA PRO A 321 -18.55 9.21 -13.80
C PRO A 321 -18.34 10.53 -13.07
N LEU A 322 -18.79 10.62 -11.80
CA LEU A 322 -18.62 11.79 -10.94
C LEU A 322 -17.15 12.04 -10.56
N LEU A 323 -16.39 10.96 -10.39
CA LEU A 323 -14.95 10.97 -10.16
C LEU A 323 -14.40 9.66 -10.71
N TRP A 324 -13.21 9.71 -11.29
CA TRP A 324 -12.55 8.53 -11.84
C TRP A 324 -11.09 8.44 -11.44
N MET A 325 -10.59 7.22 -11.31
CA MET A 325 -9.18 6.88 -11.11
C MET A 325 -8.77 5.85 -12.15
N VAL A 326 -7.76 6.17 -12.94
CA VAL A 326 -7.25 5.26 -13.97
C VAL A 326 -5.79 4.90 -13.74
N LYS A 327 -5.41 3.73 -14.22
CA LYS A 327 -4.01 3.34 -14.33
C LYS A 327 -3.33 4.26 -15.33
N PHE A 328 -2.34 5.02 -14.86
CA PHE A 328 -1.69 6.00 -15.69
C PHE A 328 -0.20 5.68 -15.84
N ARG A 329 0.23 5.51 -17.10
CA ARG A 329 1.63 5.46 -17.49
C ARG A 329 1.75 5.90 -18.94
N THR A 330 2.81 6.63 -19.25
CA THR A 330 3.15 6.97 -20.63
C THR A 330 3.81 5.77 -21.32
N ALA A 331 3.69 5.72 -22.64
CA ALA A 331 4.49 4.81 -23.46
C ALA A 331 5.95 5.32 -23.53
N PHE A 332 6.90 4.41 -23.73
CA PHE A 332 8.30 4.75 -23.97
C PHE A 332 8.56 4.87 -25.47
N PHE A 333 8.92 6.06 -25.95
CA PHE A 333 9.09 6.34 -27.38
C PHE A 333 10.50 5.97 -27.85
N ASP A 334 10.79 4.67 -27.87
CA ASP A 334 12.03 4.17 -28.49
C ASP A 334 11.81 3.94 -30.00
N ASP A 335 12.78 4.37 -30.82
CA ASP A 335 12.68 4.33 -32.28
C ASP A 335 12.71 2.90 -32.87
N ASN A 336 13.21 1.92 -32.11
CA ASN A 336 13.12 0.50 -32.45
C ASN A 336 11.71 -0.06 -32.20
N ASN A 337 11.01 0.42 -31.16
CA ASN A 337 9.62 0.09 -30.88
C ASN A 337 8.71 0.65 -31.97
N LEU A 338 8.95 1.86 -32.50
CA LEU A 338 8.15 2.39 -33.62
C LEU A 338 8.30 1.57 -34.93
N LYS A 339 9.43 0.88 -35.12
CA LYS A 339 9.73 0.06 -36.30
C LYS A 339 9.34 -1.43 -36.12
N ASN A 340 9.38 -1.94 -34.89
CA ASN A 340 9.13 -3.35 -34.56
C ASN A 340 7.80 -3.60 -33.83
N ASP A 341 7.19 -2.58 -33.20
CA ASP A 341 5.84 -2.72 -32.65
C ASP A 341 4.89 -2.86 -33.83
N SER A 342 4.34 -4.06 -33.89
CA SER A 342 3.44 -4.60 -34.89
C SER A 342 2.21 -3.73 -35.14
N TYR A 343 2.38 -2.61 -35.83
CA TYR A 343 1.27 -1.80 -36.34
C TYR A 343 0.37 -2.66 -37.25
N ASN A 344 0.98 -3.60 -37.96
CA ASN A 344 0.30 -4.61 -38.75
C ASN A 344 -0.60 -5.54 -37.88
N ALA A 345 -0.21 -5.84 -36.64
CA ALA A 345 -1.06 -6.62 -35.73
C ALA A 345 -2.23 -5.80 -35.17
N ILE A 346 -2.10 -4.47 -35.08
CA ILE A 346 -3.26 -3.60 -34.79
C ILE A 346 -4.23 -3.64 -35.97
N SER A 347 -3.73 -3.53 -37.21
CA SER A 347 -4.60 -3.44 -38.40
C SER A 347 -5.45 -4.69 -38.62
N GLU A 348 -5.02 -5.83 -38.12
CA GLU A 348 -5.75 -7.11 -38.25
C GLU A 348 -6.69 -7.40 -37.08
N ASN A 349 -6.55 -6.70 -35.94
CA ASN A 349 -7.41 -6.92 -34.77
C ASN A 349 -8.57 -5.92 -34.72
N GLU A 350 -9.75 -6.38 -35.11
CA GLU A 350 -10.98 -5.56 -35.18
C GLU A 350 -11.35 -4.91 -33.83
N ILE A 351 -11.16 -5.61 -32.71
CA ILE A 351 -11.49 -5.05 -31.37
C ILE A 351 -10.59 -3.86 -31.07
N VAL A 352 -9.28 -4.01 -31.31
CA VAL A 352 -8.30 -2.94 -31.09
C VAL A 352 -8.60 -1.74 -31.99
N GLN A 353 -8.91 -1.97 -33.27
CA GLN A 353 -9.29 -0.91 -34.22
C GLN A 353 -10.55 -0.17 -33.77
N ASN A 354 -11.57 -0.90 -33.30
CA ASN A 354 -12.82 -0.30 -32.85
C ASN A 354 -12.61 0.63 -31.65
N ASP A 355 -11.77 0.24 -30.68
CA ASP A 355 -11.44 1.11 -29.54
C ASP A 355 -10.72 2.40 -29.98
N PHE A 356 -9.79 2.31 -30.93
CA PHE A 356 -9.12 3.50 -31.46
C PHE A 356 -10.05 4.40 -32.29
N ASN A 357 -10.89 3.81 -33.14
CA ASN A 357 -11.87 4.56 -33.94
C ASN A 357 -12.90 5.25 -33.05
N GLU A 358 -13.32 4.61 -31.96
CA GLU A 358 -14.19 5.24 -30.96
C GLU A 358 -13.47 6.40 -30.27
N ALA A 359 -12.19 6.24 -29.90
CA ALA A 359 -11.41 7.32 -29.28
C ALA A 359 -11.24 8.54 -30.21
N ILE A 360 -11.01 8.30 -31.50
CA ILE A 360 -10.97 9.35 -32.54
C ILE A 360 -12.29 10.11 -32.58
N THR A 361 -13.42 9.38 -32.61
CA THR A 361 -14.76 9.98 -32.59
C THR A 361 -14.99 10.80 -31.32
N ASN A 362 -14.41 10.36 -30.21
CA ASN A 362 -14.46 11.06 -28.92
C ASN A 362 -13.46 12.22 -28.80
N GLY A 363 -12.56 12.42 -29.77
CA GLY A 363 -11.68 13.59 -29.87
C GLY A 363 -10.19 13.38 -29.62
N ILE A 364 -9.70 12.15 -29.45
CA ILE A 364 -8.26 11.85 -29.33
C ILE A 364 -7.86 10.76 -30.33
N ASP A 365 -6.89 11.07 -31.19
CA ASP A 365 -6.23 10.10 -32.04
C ASP A 365 -4.95 9.61 -31.36
N PHE A 366 -5.11 8.63 -30.46
CA PHE A 366 -4.02 8.05 -29.68
C PHE A 366 -2.87 7.51 -30.53
N ILE A 367 -3.18 7.02 -31.73
CA ILE A 367 -2.20 6.43 -32.62
C ILE A 367 -1.43 7.52 -33.37
N ALA A 368 -2.10 8.55 -33.89
CA ALA A 368 -1.42 9.69 -34.50
C ALA A 368 -0.55 10.44 -33.48
N ASP A 369 -1.03 10.62 -32.25
CA ASP A 369 -0.25 11.25 -31.18
C ASP A 369 0.96 10.39 -30.80
N TYR A 370 0.79 9.06 -30.69
CA TYR A 370 1.90 8.16 -30.43
C TYR A 370 2.99 8.26 -31.53
N LYS A 371 2.61 8.30 -32.81
CA LYS A 371 3.55 8.49 -33.92
C LYS A 371 4.30 9.83 -33.86
N LYS A 372 3.67 10.87 -33.30
CA LYS A 372 4.27 12.20 -33.11
C LYS A 372 5.07 12.32 -31.82
N LYS A 373 5.23 11.23 -31.06
CA LYS A 373 5.83 11.24 -29.72
C LYS A 373 5.12 12.23 -28.80
N LYS A 374 3.79 12.24 -28.84
CA LYS A 374 2.93 13.03 -27.96
C LYS A 374 2.12 12.09 -27.07
N PHE A 375 1.80 12.58 -25.88
CA PHE A 375 0.90 11.90 -24.97
C PHE A 375 -0.21 12.85 -24.54
N VAL A 376 -1.41 12.59 -25.03
CA VAL A 376 -2.60 13.38 -24.78
C VAL A 376 -3.61 12.51 -24.04
N PHE A 377 -4.15 13.04 -22.94
CA PHE A 377 -5.18 12.37 -22.14
C PHE A 377 -6.00 13.40 -21.37
N PHE A 378 -6.97 12.95 -20.58
CA PHE A 378 -7.66 13.84 -19.64
C PHE A 378 -6.70 14.52 -18.65
N ASP A 379 -6.99 15.74 -18.25
CA ASP A 379 -6.31 16.44 -17.15
C ASP A 379 -6.76 15.91 -15.79
N GLY A 380 -5.85 15.91 -14.83
CA GLY A 380 -6.10 15.41 -13.49
C GLY A 380 -4.86 15.40 -12.61
N ILE A 381 -5.04 14.92 -11.39
CA ILE A 381 -3.96 14.81 -10.41
C ILE A 381 -3.33 13.42 -10.51
N MET A 382 -2.01 13.37 -10.73
CA MET A 382 -1.25 12.13 -10.77
C MET A 382 -0.78 11.75 -9.36
N TYR A 383 -1.44 10.78 -8.75
CA TYR A 383 -1.08 10.24 -7.44
C TYR A 383 0.03 9.18 -7.55
N LEU A 384 1.05 9.30 -6.71
CA LEU A 384 2.12 8.31 -6.58
C LEU A 384 1.60 7.06 -5.87
N GLN A 385 2.01 5.87 -6.27
CA GLN A 385 1.55 4.65 -5.59
C GLN A 385 2.42 4.27 -4.39
N CYS A 386 1.81 3.66 -3.35
CA CYS A 386 2.56 2.99 -2.28
C CYS A 386 3.06 1.63 -2.75
N PHE A 387 4.33 1.28 -2.52
CA PHE A 387 4.91 -0.03 -2.86
C PHE A 387 4.83 -0.47 -4.35
N PRO A 388 4.98 0.43 -5.37
CA PRO A 388 5.08 0.00 -6.76
C PRO A 388 6.39 -0.77 -7.00
N ARG A 389 6.59 -1.29 -8.21
CA ARG A 389 7.92 -1.84 -8.56
C ARG A 389 8.97 -0.73 -8.48
N TYR A 390 10.23 -1.09 -8.25
CA TYR A 390 11.29 -0.12 -7.96
C TYR A 390 11.61 0.81 -9.14
N LYS A 391 11.45 0.37 -10.41
CA LYS A 391 11.55 1.22 -11.62
C LYS A 391 10.18 1.59 -12.23
N SER A 392 9.12 1.54 -11.44
CA SER A 392 7.77 1.76 -11.97
C SER A 392 7.52 3.23 -12.29
N THR A 393 7.15 3.54 -13.52
CA THR A 393 6.61 4.84 -13.93
C THR A 393 5.08 4.90 -13.82
N GLU A 394 4.43 3.85 -13.32
CA GLU A 394 2.98 3.82 -13.14
C GLU A 394 2.52 4.71 -11.97
N THR A 395 1.58 5.60 -12.24
CA THR A 395 0.85 6.43 -11.26
C THR A 395 -0.66 6.17 -11.35
N ARG A 396 -1.45 6.89 -10.56
CA ARG A 396 -2.91 6.89 -10.67
C ARG A 396 -3.38 8.29 -11.03
N LEU A 397 -3.97 8.45 -12.21
CA LEU A 397 -4.57 9.72 -12.60
C LEU A 397 -5.98 9.77 -12.07
N VAL A 398 -6.29 10.82 -11.30
CA VAL A 398 -7.60 11.03 -10.67
C VAL A 398 -8.16 12.38 -11.10
N SER A 399 -9.42 12.39 -11.54
CA SER A 399 -10.11 13.61 -11.93
C SER A 399 -11.63 13.43 -11.91
N ASP A 400 -12.35 14.54 -11.86
CA ASP A 400 -13.77 14.69 -12.18
C ASP A 400 -13.96 15.44 -13.51
N LYS A 401 -12.86 15.87 -14.15
CA LYS A 401 -12.87 16.66 -15.38
C LYS A 401 -12.77 15.77 -16.61
N MET A 402 -13.24 16.33 -17.73
CA MET A 402 -13.11 15.76 -19.08
C MET A 402 -12.26 16.64 -20.00
N GLU A 403 -11.56 17.63 -19.45
CA GLU A 403 -10.63 18.49 -20.18
C GLU A 403 -9.42 17.67 -20.64
N ILE A 404 -8.92 17.93 -21.85
CA ILE A 404 -7.80 17.21 -22.44
C ILE A 404 -6.52 18.03 -22.25
N ARG A 405 -5.41 17.35 -21.94
CA ARG A 405 -4.09 17.93 -21.75
C ARG A 405 -3.01 17.09 -22.44
N GLU A 406 -2.01 17.76 -23.00
CA GLU A 406 -0.74 17.15 -23.42
C GLU A 406 0.20 17.06 -22.21
N TYR A 407 0.76 15.87 -21.97
CA TYR A 407 1.69 15.62 -20.87
C TYR A 407 3.14 15.65 -21.36
N ASP A 408 4.02 16.35 -20.65
CA ASP A 408 5.45 16.32 -20.90
C ASP A 408 6.04 14.99 -20.41
N MET A 409 6.40 14.15 -21.37
CA MET A 409 6.85 12.78 -21.12
C MET A 409 8.28 12.74 -20.59
N ASN A 410 9.12 13.70 -20.97
CA ASN A 410 10.49 13.80 -20.47
C ASN A 410 10.47 14.25 -19.00
N ASP A 411 9.61 15.21 -18.65
CA ASP A 411 9.37 15.58 -17.25
C ASP A 411 8.81 14.40 -16.46
N TYR A 412 7.81 13.70 -17.01
CA TYR A 412 7.19 12.53 -16.39
C TYR A 412 8.20 11.42 -16.07
N GLU A 413 8.97 11.01 -17.08
CA GLU A 413 9.97 9.96 -16.93
C GLU A 413 11.09 10.38 -15.98
N SER A 414 11.66 11.58 -16.17
CA SER A 414 12.82 12.01 -15.39
C SER A 414 12.51 12.29 -13.92
N LYS A 415 11.32 12.81 -13.60
CA LYS A 415 10.85 12.94 -12.20
C LYS A 415 10.62 11.59 -11.56
N LEU A 416 9.90 10.68 -12.23
CA LEU A 416 9.64 9.36 -11.65
C LEU A 416 10.91 8.53 -11.53
N TYR A 417 11.87 8.68 -12.44
CA TYR A 417 13.18 8.06 -12.33
C TYR A 417 13.94 8.60 -11.12
N TYR A 418 14.01 9.93 -10.96
CA TYR A 418 14.61 10.55 -9.78
C TYR A 418 13.94 10.09 -8.47
N TYR A 419 12.61 10.14 -8.40
CA TYR A 419 11.87 9.76 -7.20
C TYR A 419 12.14 8.30 -6.83
N ASN A 420 12.02 7.38 -7.79
CA ASN A 420 12.24 5.97 -7.55
C ASN A 420 13.68 5.62 -7.17
N THR A 421 14.64 6.31 -7.78
CA THR A 421 16.08 6.06 -7.61
C THR A 421 16.66 6.73 -6.37
N ILE A 422 16.15 7.91 -6.00
CA ILE A 422 16.70 8.75 -4.93
C ILE A 422 15.72 8.84 -3.76
N LYS A 423 14.63 9.61 -3.91
CA LYS A 423 13.79 10.03 -2.77
C LYS A 423 13.04 8.87 -2.12
N ARG A 424 12.44 7.97 -2.90
CA ARG A 424 11.56 6.92 -2.40
C ARG A 424 12.22 5.98 -1.37
N GLY A 425 13.50 5.68 -1.56
CA GLY A 425 14.23 4.67 -0.79
C GLY A 425 15.34 5.22 0.10
N TYR A 426 15.87 6.41 -0.18
CA TYR A 426 17.00 6.97 0.58
C TYR A 426 16.62 8.17 1.45
N GLN A 427 15.60 8.94 1.08
CA GLN A 427 15.09 10.02 1.93
C GLN A 427 14.24 9.46 3.06
N LEU A 428 14.43 9.97 4.27
CA LEU A 428 13.55 9.68 5.38
C LEU A 428 12.32 10.58 5.31
N HIS A 429 11.15 10.01 5.55
CA HIS A 429 9.89 10.74 5.57
C HIS A 429 9.21 10.71 6.95
N GLU A 430 8.36 11.68 7.21
CA GLU A 430 7.56 11.75 8.42
C GLU A 430 6.60 10.57 8.52
N ASN A 431 6.76 9.75 9.55
CA ASN A 431 5.88 8.62 9.83
C ASN A 431 5.77 8.38 11.35
N ASN A 432 4.70 8.89 11.96
CA ASN A 432 4.48 8.80 13.41
C ASN A 432 4.24 7.36 13.91
N ASN A 433 3.91 6.44 13.00
CA ASN A 433 3.69 5.03 13.32
C ASN A 433 4.87 4.15 12.86
N ALA A 434 6.01 4.73 12.47
CA ALA A 434 7.21 3.96 12.18
C ALA A 434 7.63 3.11 13.39
N GLY A 435 7.85 1.81 13.14
CA GLY A 435 8.09 0.79 14.13
C GLY A 435 8.85 -0.40 13.53
N VAL A 436 10.05 -0.65 14.05
CA VAL A 436 10.94 -1.74 13.59
C VAL A 436 10.31 -3.11 13.80
N VAL A 437 9.45 -3.28 14.81
CA VAL A 437 8.84 -4.58 15.16
C VAL A 437 7.81 -4.98 14.10
N GLU A 438 7.11 -4.01 13.55
CA GLU A 438 6.05 -4.16 12.55
C GLU A 438 6.61 -4.20 11.12
N GLY A 439 7.87 -3.81 10.94
CA GLY A 439 8.48 -3.64 9.62
C GLY A 439 8.05 -2.35 8.90
N PHE A 440 7.43 -1.42 9.62
CA PHE A 440 6.94 -0.16 9.09
C PHE A 440 7.96 0.95 9.39
N ASP A 441 8.41 1.69 8.39
CA ASP A 441 9.60 2.53 8.50
C ASP A 441 9.42 3.94 7.89
N TYR A 442 10.50 4.69 7.73
CA TYR A 442 10.47 6.05 7.21
C TYR A 442 10.68 6.12 5.68
N CYS A 443 10.57 5.03 4.92
CA CYS A 443 10.53 5.14 3.46
C CYS A 443 9.23 5.84 3.01
N ASN A 444 9.22 6.44 1.81
CA ASN A 444 8.03 7.16 1.35
C ASN A 444 6.78 6.27 1.26
N CYS A 445 6.94 4.97 0.94
CA CYS A 445 5.79 4.06 0.84
C CYS A 445 5.10 3.81 2.18
N CYS A 446 5.87 3.64 3.26
CA CYS A 446 5.33 3.49 4.61
C CYS A 446 4.78 4.81 5.14
N ALA A 447 5.49 5.92 4.91
CA ALA A 447 5.01 7.25 5.30
C ALA A 447 3.71 7.64 4.59
N LYS A 448 3.60 7.41 3.27
CA LYS A 448 2.37 7.63 2.51
C LYS A 448 1.25 6.71 2.98
N GLU A 449 1.50 5.43 3.21
CA GLU A 449 0.48 4.55 3.78
C GLU A 449 -0.05 5.06 5.14
N ASN A 450 0.86 5.51 6.02
CA ASN A 450 0.48 6.10 7.30
C ASN A 450 -0.43 7.33 7.12
N TYR A 451 -0.07 8.19 6.17
CA TYR A 451 -0.86 9.35 5.79
C TYR A 451 -2.26 8.94 5.33
N LEU A 452 -2.39 7.94 4.46
CA LEU A 452 -3.68 7.47 3.95
C LEU A 452 -4.58 6.90 5.05
N TRP A 453 -4.03 6.09 5.96
CA TRP A 453 -4.82 5.60 7.10
C TRP A 453 -5.26 6.73 8.03
N THR A 454 -4.39 7.72 8.22
CA THR A 454 -4.72 8.90 9.02
C THR A 454 -5.85 9.71 8.37
N ASP A 455 -5.79 9.93 7.05
CA ASP A 455 -6.83 10.67 6.32
C ASP A 455 -8.16 9.91 6.33
N TYR A 456 -8.14 8.59 6.10
CA TYR A 456 -9.32 7.74 6.23
C TYR A 456 -9.96 7.83 7.63
N LEU A 457 -9.16 7.74 8.70
CA LEU A 457 -9.68 7.84 10.06
C LEU A 457 -10.28 9.23 10.34
N LYS A 458 -9.67 10.32 9.84
CA LYS A 458 -10.18 11.69 10.02
C LYS A 458 -11.57 11.85 9.41
N VAL A 459 -11.79 11.26 8.23
CA VAL A 459 -13.10 11.28 7.55
C VAL A 459 -14.15 10.46 8.32
N ASN A 460 -13.73 9.41 9.03
CA ASN A 460 -14.66 8.41 9.59
C ASN A 460 -14.87 8.46 11.12
N THR A 461 -14.11 9.25 11.89
CA THR A 461 -14.31 9.42 13.35
C THR A 461 -15.12 10.67 13.71
N ILE A 462 -16.06 10.56 14.67
CA ILE A 462 -16.85 11.72 15.16
C ILE A 462 -15.93 12.79 15.75
N GLY A 463 -16.12 14.04 15.35
CA GLY A 463 -15.47 15.20 15.97
C GLY A 463 -14.08 15.55 15.42
N GLY A 464 -13.58 14.84 14.41
CA GLY A 464 -12.35 15.19 13.68
C GLY A 464 -11.04 15.12 14.49
N SER A 465 -11.08 14.93 15.80
CA SER A 465 -9.90 14.80 16.66
C SER A 465 -9.54 13.32 16.84
N ILE A 466 -8.43 12.90 16.25
CA ILE A 466 -7.78 11.63 16.57
C ILE A 466 -6.76 11.92 17.67
N ASP A 467 -7.01 11.50 18.91
CA ASP A 467 -5.94 11.46 19.91
C ASP A 467 -4.82 10.53 19.41
N SER A 468 -3.58 11.00 19.50
CA SER A 468 -2.34 10.34 19.09
C SER A 468 -2.25 8.85 19.50
N ASN A 469 -2.70 8.50 20.71
CA ASN A 469 -2.67 7.13 21.22
C ASN A 469 -3.78 6.24 20.64
N PHE A 470 -4.96 6.80 20.38
CA PHE A 470 -6.06 6.11 19.72
C PHE A 470 -5.78 5.92 18.23
N GLY A 471 -5.21 6.94 17.58
CA GLY A 471 -4.77 6.90 16.18
C GLY A 471 -3.76 5.80 15.91
N ARG A 472 -2.70 5.69 16.74
CA ARG A 472 -1.66 4.66 16.59
C ARG A 472 -2.20 3.24 16.69
N LYS A 473 -2.95 2.92 17.75
CA LYS A 473 -3.55 1.58 17.93
C LYS A 473 -4.49 1.21 16.78
N SER A 474 -5.22 2.20 16.25
CA SER A 474 -6.13 2.00 15.13
C SER A 474 -5.38 1.76 13.82
N ILE A 475 -4.32 2.51 13.55
CA ILE A 475 -3.48 2.36 12.35
C ILE A 475 -2.74 1.02 12.37
N ASP A 476 -2.17 0.61 13.51
CA ASP A 476 -1.53 -0.70 13.64
C ASP A 476 -2.52 -1.85 13.35
N ALA A 477 -3.77 -1.73 13.82
CA ALA A 477 -4.82 -2.70 13.54
C ALA A 477 -5.18 -2.74 12.04
N LEU A 478 -5.29 -1.59 11.38
CA LEU A 478 -5.57 -1.49 9.93
C LEU A 478 -4.42 -2.05 9.09
N ILE A 479 -3.18 -1.74 9.44
CA ILE A 479 -1.97 -2.29 8.82
C ILE A 479 -1.96 -3.82 8.93
N ASN A 480 -2.27 -4.37 10.10
CA ASN A 480 -2.33 -5.81 10.32
C ASN A 480 -3.49 -6.46 9.55
N ALA A 481 -4.66 -5.83 9.52
CA ALA A 481 -5.80 -6.30 8.73
C ALA A 481 -5.44 -6.36 7.24
N LEU A 482 -4.82 -5.30 6.69
CA LEU A 482 -4.39 -5.29 5.29
C LEU A 482 -3.30 -6.33 5.02
N THR A 483 -2.37 -6.51 5.95
CA THR A 483 -1.32 -7.55 5.87
C THR A 483 -1.92 -8.95 5.81
N PHE A 484 -2.93 -9.24 6.63
CA PHE A 484 -3.63 -10.51 6.62
C PHE A 484 -4.41 -10.72 5.30
N SER A 485 -5.18 -9.73 4.86
CA SER A 485 -6.00 -9.81 3.65
C SER A 485 -5.17 -9.98 2.38
N THR A 486 -4.01 -9.32 2.30
CA THR A 486 -3.08 -9.42 1.16
C THR A 486 -2.08 -10.57 1.27
N ARG A 487 -1.92 -11.15 2.47
CA ARG A 487 -0.84 -12.10 2.82
C ARG A 487 0.57 -11.53 2.59
N GLN A 488 0.74 -10.21 2.64
CA GLN A 488 2.01 -9.52 2.40
C GLN A 488 2.59 -8.88 3.68
N THR A 489 3.48 -9.57 4.38
CA THR A 489 4.10 -9.08 5.64
C THR A 489 5.27 -8.13 5.39
N PHE A 490 5.39 -7.04 6.16
CA PHE A 490 6.46 -6.05 6.05
C PHE A 490 7.86 -6.59 6.37
N LEU A 491 7.99 -7.63 7.18
CA LEU A 491 9.29 -8.21 7.57
C LEU A 491 10.04 -8.94 6.44
N LYS A 492 9.54 -8.87 5.20
CA LYS A 492 10.20 -9.36 3.99
C LYS A 492 10.72 -8.17 3.18
N ASP A 493 11.92 -8.31 2.61
CA ASP A 493 12.47 -7.39 1.59
C ASP A 493 12.89 -5.99 2.06
N GLY A 494 13.47 -5.88 3.27
CA GLY A 494 14.21 -4.68 3.68
C GLY A 494 13.39 -3.58 4.35
N HIS A 495 12.07 -3.72 4.37
CA HIS A 495 11.19 -2.89 5.20
C HIS A 495 11.39 -3.16 6.70
N GLY A 496 11.25 -2.11 7.51
CA GLY A 496 11.57 -2.08 8.94
C GLY A 496 12.99 -1.61 9.25
N PHE A 497 13.81 -1.41 8.22
CA PHE A 497 15.22 -1.04 8.36
C PHE A 497 15.52 0.39 7.90
N PHE A 498 14.59 1.06 7.22
CA PHE A 498 14.69 2.48 6.84
C PHE A 498 14.40 3.40 8.04
N THR A 499 15.16 3.20 9.13
CA THR A 499 15.02 4.02 10.34
C THR A 499 15.98 5.20 10.37
N LYS A 500 17.14 5.05 9.71
CA LYS A 500 18.15 6.08 9.51
C LYS A 500 18.97 5.74 8.27
N LEU A 501 19.38 6.76 7.51
CA LEU A 501 20.37 6.60 6.47
C LEU A 501 21.76 6.49 7.12
N ASN A 502 22.36 5.32 7.06
CA ASN A 502 23.69 5.06 7.62
C ASN A 502 24.47 4.05 6.76
N GLU A 503 25.73 3.84 7.11
CA GLU A 503 26.63 2.92 6.40
C GLU A 503 26.09 1.49 6.37
N ASP A 504 25.55 0.97 7.47
CA ASP A 504 24.98 -0.39 7.53
C ASP A 504 23.81 -0.55 6.54
N PHE A 505 22.94 0.46 6.43
CA PHE A 505 21.85 0.46 5.48
C PHE A 505 22.35 0.49 4.03
N LEU A 506 23.31 1.34 3.72
CA LEU A 506 23.87 1.42 2.36
C LEU A 506 24.58 0.11 1.97
N LYS A 507 25.35 -0.49 2.89
CA LYS A 507 25.95 -1.82 2.72
C LYS A 507 24.89 -2.90 2.56
N TYR A 508 23.79 -2.83 3.31
CA TYR A 508 22.66 -3.75 3.13
C TYR A 508 22.07 -3.65 1.71
N VAL A 509 21.81 -2.43 1.22
CA VAL A 509 21.28 -2.20 -0.13
C VAL A 509 22.25 -2.74 -1.18
N TYR A 510 23.55 -2.48 -1.03
CA TYR A 510 24.59 -3.00 -1.91
C TYR A 510 24.65 -4.54 -1.91
N SER A 511 24.64 -5.17 -0.74
CA SER A 511 24.73 -6.64 -0.59
C SER A 511 23.56 -7.39 -1.24
N LYS A 512 22.40 -6.75 -1.42
CA LYS A 512 21.24 -7.36 -2.08
C LYS A 512 21.46 -7.66 -3.57
N ARG A 513 22.46 -7.04 -4.21
CA ARG A 513 22.85 -7.33 -5.60
C ARG A 513 23.79 -8.53 -5.70
N ASN A 514 24.64 -8.77 -4.71
CA ASN A 514 25.60 -9.87 -4.71
C ASN A 514 24.95 -11.17 -4.23
N ILE A 515 24.46 -11.98 -5.18
CA ILE A 515 23.78 -13.25 -4.93
C ILE A 515 24.67 -14.24 -4.13
N ASN A 516 26.00 -14.13 -4.22
CA ASN A 516 26.95 -15.04 -3.56
C ASN A 516 27.27 -14.70 -2.09
N GLU A 517 26.96 -13.48 -1.61
CA GLU A 517 27.17 -13.07 -0.20
C GLU A 517 25.89 -13.18 0.66
N LYS A 518 24.77 -13.63 0.06
CA LYS A 518 23.42 -13.65 0.65
C LYS A 518 23.32 -14.33 2.01
N GLU A 519 24.15 -15.32 2.32
CA GLU A 519 23.94 -16.17 3.50
C GLU A 519 24.55 -15.62 4.80
N LYS A 520 25.71 -14.93 4.75
CA LYS A 520 26.40 -14.45 5.95
C LYS A 520 25.80 -13.15 6.48
N ASP A 521 25.68 -12.13 5.64
CA ASP A 521 25.24 -10.80 6.08
C ASP A 521 23.75 -10.74 6.37
N THR A 522 22.93 -11.40 5.55
CA THR A 522 21.48 -11.49 5.82
C THR A 522 21.21 -12.21 7.15
N ARG A 523 22.01 -13.22 7.52
CA ARG A 523 21.85 -13.98 8.75
C ARG A 523 22.30 -13.21 9.97
N LEU A 524 23.50 -12.63 9.93
CA LEU A 524 24.05 -11.80 11.01
C LEU A 524 23.16 -10.58 11.30
N TYR A 525 22.67 -9.94 10.24
CA TYR A 525 21.83 -8.76 10.36
C TYR A 525 20.41 -9.11 10.87
N LYS A 526 19.78 -10.18 10.36
CA LYS A 526 18.52 -10.70 10.92
C LYS A 526 18.67 -11.08 12.39
N GLU A 527 19.83 -11.61 12.79
CA GLU A 527 20.11 -11.98 14.18
C GLU A 527 20.26 -10.75 15.08
N ASN A 528 20.94 -9.70 14.61
CA ASN A 528 21.07 -8.43 15.34
C ASN A 528 19.72 -7.70 15.48
N ALA A 529 18.90 -7.68 14.42
CA ALA A 529 17.54 -7.17 14.47
C ALA A 529 16.68 -7.95 15.47
N ARG A 530 16.80 -9.29 15.47
CA ARG A 530 16.12 -10.17 16.44
C ARG A 530 16.58 -9.91 17.87
N LYS A 531 17.87 -9.65 18.11
CA LYS A 531 18.42 -9.28 19.42
C LYS A 531 17.87 -7.93 19.90
N LEU A 532 17.79 -6.92 19.02
CA LEU A 532 17.17 -5.62 19.29
C LEU A 532 15.68 -5.76 19.65
N MET A 533 14.91 -6.58 18.92
CA MET A 533 13.51 -6.86 19.24
C MET A 533 13.34 -7.55 20.60
N ILE A 534 14.14 -8.59 20.88
CA ILE A 534 14.09 -9.31 22.16
C ILE A 534 14.48 -8.39 23.33
N GLY A 535 15.44 -7.48 23.14
CA GLY A 535 15.84 -6.48 24.14
C GLY A 535 14.70 -5.53 24.51
N LYS A 536 13.97 -5.00 23.52
CA LYS A 536 12.82 -4.10 23.75
C LYS A 536 11.66 -4.79 24.47
N ILE A 537 11.33 -6.03 24.09
CA ILE A 537 10.27 -6.83 24.75
C ILE A 537 10.62 -7.07 26.23
N LYS A 538 11.89 -7.39 26.53
CA LYS A 538 12.34 -7.60 27.92
C LYS A 538 12.29 -6.31 28.76
N ASN A 539 12.54 -5.14 28.17
CA ASN A 539 12.48 -3.87 28.88
C ASN A 539 11.04 -3.41 29.15
N ASN A 540 10.11 -3.60 28.21
CA ASN A 540 8.68 -3.29 28.45
C ASN A 540 8.08 -4.19 29.55
N ASN A 541 8.48 -5.46 29.63
CA ASN A 541 8.03 -6.37 30.70
C ASN A 541 8.63 -6.03 32.08
N LYS A 542 9.80 -5.39 32.14
CA LYS A 542 10.37 -4.91 33.42
C LYS A 542 9.63 -3.70 33.98
N HIS A 543 9.12 -2.81 33.12
CA HIS A 543 8.34 -1.65 33.57
C HIS A 543 6.95 -2.02 34.09
N HIS A 544 6.34 -3.10 33.59
CA HIS A 544 5.06 -3.59 34.13
C HIS A 544 5.17 -4.34 35.47
N ASN A 545 6.34 -4.92 35.79
CA ASN A 545 6.53 -5.69 37.03
C ASN A 545 6.92 -4.85 38.26
N ASN A 546 7.12 -3.53 38.13
CA ASN A 546 7.47 -2.65 39.25
C ASN A 546 6.26 -1.91 39.86
N GLY A 547 5.03 -2.12 39.37
CA GLY A 547 3.81 -1.65 40.02
C GLY A 547 3.37 -2.60 41.13
N LYS A 548 3.94 -2.49 42.33
CA LYS A 548 3.42 -3.17 43.53
C LYS A 548 2.03 -2.62 43.87
N TRP A 549 0.99 -3.40 43.59
CA TRP A 549 -0.33 -3.22 44.19
C TRP A 549 -0.27 -3.60 45.67
N GLN A 550 -0.42 -2.61 46.56
CA GLN A 550 -0.70 -2.87 47.98
C GLN A 550 -2.19 -3.16 48.13
N HIS A 551 -2.53 -4.39 48.51
CA HIS A 551 -3.87 -4.77 48.91
C HIS A 551 -4.12 -4.34 50.37
N ASN A 552 -5.08 -3.44 50.58
CA ASN A 552 -5.70 -3.21 51.88
C ASN A 552 -6.76 -4.30 52.12
N ASN A 553 -6.57 -5.11 53.17
CA ASN A 553 -7.56 -6.08 53.64
C ASN A 553 -8.53 -5.39 54.61
N GLY A 554 -9.79 -5.22 54.19
CA GLY A 554 -10.91 -4.89 55.08
C GLY A 554 -11.59 -6.17 55.55
N ASN A 555 -11.61 -6.39 56.87
CA ASN A 555 -12.38 -7.42 57.55
C ASN A 555 -13.87 -7.10 57.50
N ALA A 556 -14.69 -8.04 57.04
CA ALA A 556 -16.13 -8.07 57.29
C ALA A 556 -16.49 -9.35 58.05
N HIS A 557 -16.94 -9.16 59.30
CA HIS A 557 -17.50 -10.18 60.15
C HIS A 557 -18.90 -10.59 59.64
N HIS A 558 -19.13 -11.89 59.48
CA HIS A 558 -20.46 -12.49 59.58
C HIS A 558 -20.57 -13.26 60.90
N LYS A 559 -21.59 -12.93 61.70
CA LYS A 559 -22.13 -13.77 62.78
C LYS A 559 -23.41 -14.44 62.27
N LYS A 560 -23.51 -15.73 62.60
CA LYS A 560 -24.66 -16.66 62.71
C LYS A 560 -25.84 -16.49 61.77
#